data_AF-A0A1J5H525-F1
#
_entry.id   AF-A0A1J5H525-F1
#
_cell.length_a   1.000
_cell.length_b   1.000
_cell.length_c   1.000
_cell.angle_alpha   90.00
_cell.angle_beta   90.00
_cell.angle_gamma   90.00
#
_symmetry.space_group_name_H-M   'P 1'
#
loop_
_entity.id
_entity.type
_entity.pdbx_description
1 polymer ?
#
loop_
_entity_poly.entity_id
_entity_poly.type
_entity_poly.pdbx_seq_one_letter_code
_entity_poly.pdbx_strand_id
1 'polypeptide(L)'
;MAIFLITFGVGGAMSVVNQTTAFTQVASSRLVAVYLAQEGIEIVRNIRDTNFLKIRKGIGGIDWNAGLTDCAGGCYNFDYRSQTIPDNLNCNGKNYLKFENDFYKCSLAPDSQNLQRKIIIQLESEPYYEVYILKVRVLVSWEERGRTHQVIAQENLYPWW
;
A
#
# COMPACT_ATOMS: atom_id res chain seq x y z
N MET A 1 22.96 -1.96 50.40
CA MET A 1 22.97 -3.24 49.65
C MET A 1 21.59 -3.59 49.09
N ALA A 2 20.54 -3.71 49.92
CA ALA A 2 19.19 -4.05 49.42
C ALA A 2 18.61 -3.07 48.38
N ILE A 3 18.77 -1.75 48.60
CA ILE A 3 18.28 -0.71 47.69
C ILE A 3 18.95 -0.81 46.31
N PHE A 4 20.24 -1.18 46.26
CA PHE A 4 21.00 -1.34 45.02
C PHE A 4 20.49 -2.52 44.17
N LEU A 5 20.18 -3.65 44.82
CA LEU A 5 19.61 -4.81 44.14
C LEU A 5 18.22 -4.50 43.58
N ILE A 6 17.42 -3.74 44.32
CA ILE A 6 16.09 -3.31 43.89
C ILE A 6 16.21 -2.33 42.70
N THR A 7 17.09 -1.33 42.76
CA THR A 7 17.24 -0.39 41.64
C THR A 7 17.79 -1.06 40.37
N PHE A 8 18.73 -2.00 40.49
CA PHE A 8 19.19 -2.79 39.34
C PHE A 8 18.09 -3.70 38.76
N GLY A 9 17.34 -4.38 39.62
CA GLY A 9 16.23 -5.23 39.19
C GLY A 9 15.12 -4.45 38.47
N VAL A 10 14.71 -3.32 39.05
CA VAL A 10 13.70 -2.43 38.46
C VAL A 10 14.21 -1.79 37.17
N GLY A 11 15.48 -1.36 37.13
CA GLY A 11 16.10 -0.80 35.92
C GLY A 11 16.15 -1.80 34.77
N GLY A 12 16.52 -3.05 35.06
CA GLY A 12 16.50 -4.14 34.08
C GLY A 12 15.10 -4.41 33.53
N ALA A 13 14.10 -4.51 34.41
CA ALA A 13 12.70 -4.72 34.02
C ALA A 13 12.18 -3.56 33.14
N MET A 14 12.47 -2.31 33.52
CA MET A 14 12.05 -1.12 32.76
C MET A 14 12.69 -1.07 31.36
N SER A 15 13.95 -1.50 31.23
CA SER A 15 14.62 -1.59 29.94
C SER A 15 13.91 -2.55 28.98
N VAL A 16 13.53 -3.74 29.48
CA VAL A 16 12.78 -4.72 28.69
C VAL A 16 11.40 -4.20 28.31
N VAL A 17 10.66 -3.57 29.24
CA VAL A 17 9.35 -2.99 28.96
C VAL A 17 9.43 -1.92 27.86
N ASN A 18 10.42 -1.04 27.92
CA ASN A 18 10.64 -0.01 26.90
C ASN A 18 10.96 -0.63 25.54
N GLN A 19 11.76 -1.70 25.53
CA GLN A 19 12.10 -2.44 24.32
C GLN A 19 10.87 -3.15 23.72
N THR A 20 10.09 -3.86 24.53
CA THR A 20 8.87 -4.53 24.07
C THR A 20 7.86 -3.53 23.52
N THR A 21 7.65 -2.40 24.21
CA THR A 21 6.73 -1.33 23.74
C THR A 21 7.16 -0.78 22.38
N ALA A 22 8.47 -0.60 22.18
CA ALA A 22 9.02 -0.19 20.89
C ALA A 22 8.73 -1.21 19.77
N PHE A 23 8.92 -2.50 20.06
CA PHE A 23 8.64 -3.56 19.09
C PHE A 23 7.15 -3.66 18.74
N THR A 24 6.26 -3.47 19.72
CA THR A 24 4.81 -3.50 19.47
C THR A 24 4.34 -2.35 18.57
N GLN A 25 4.93 -1.16 18.70
CA GLN A 25 4.62 -0.03 17.82
C GLN A 25 4.98 -0.35 16.36
N VAL A 26 6.21 -0.85 16.14
CA VAL A 26 6.69 -1.25 14.80
C VAL A 26 5.84 -2.35 14.19
N ALA A 27 5.44 -3.34 14.99
CA ALA A 27 4.57 -4.43 14.54
C ALA A 27 3.19 -3.90 14.13
N SER A 28 2.63 -2.96 14.88
CA SER A 28 1.35 -2.32 14.55
C SER A 28 1.43 -1.52 13.24
N SER A 29 2.43 -0.66 13.08
CA SER A 29 2.65 0.11 11.85
C SER A 29 2.83 -0.79 10.64
N ARG A 30 3.58 -1.89 10.82
CA ARG A 30 3.79 -2.90 9.77
C ARG A 30 2.49 -3.57 9.36
N LEU A 31 1.62 -3.90 10.31
CA LEU A 31 0.32 -4.51 10.02
C LEU A 31 -0.57 -3.58 9.20
N VAL A 32 -0.63 -2.30 9.59
CA VAL A 32 -1.30 -1.25 8.80
C VAL A 32 -0.75 -1.18 7.38
N ALA A 33 0.57 -1.15 7.23
CA ALA A 33 1.21 -1.09 5.92
C ALA A 33 0.89 -2.30 5.04
N VAL A 34 0.81 -3.51 5.62
CA VAL A 34 0.40 -4.73 4.89
C VAL A 34 -1.04 -4.62 4.39
N TYR A 35 -1.97 -4.19 5.25
CA TYR A 35 -3.36 -4.01 4.83
C TYR A 35 -3.50 -2.93 3.75
N LEU A 36 -2.76 -1.83 3.85
CA LEU A 36 -2.74 -0.79 2.81
C LEU A 36 -2.15 -1.28 1.49
N ALA A 37 -1.17 -2.19 1.54
CA ALA A 37 -0.60 -2.81 0.36
C ALA A 37 -1.63 -3.74 -0.31
N GLN A 38 -2.35 -4.54 0.48
CA GLN A 38 -3.47 -5.36 -0.01
C GLN A 38 -4.59 -4.52 -0.60
N GLU A 39 -5.00 -3.44 0.07
CA GLU A 39 -6.00 -2.50 -0.46
C GLU A 39 -5.56 -1.93 -1.81
N GLY A 40 -4.27 -1.59 -1.98
CA GLY A 40 -3.74 -1.13 -3.25
C GLY A 40 -3.92 -2.15 -4.39
N ILE A 41 -3.76 -3.44 -4.09
CA ILE A 41 -4.00 -4.53 -5.05
C ILE A 41 -5.50 -4.65 -5.37
N GLU A 42 -6.36 -4.56 -4.35
CA GLU A 42 -7.82 -4.60 -4.53
C GLU A 42 -8.34 -3.44 -5.38
N ILE A 43 -7.79 -2.24 -5.25
CA ILE A 43 -8.15 -1.10 -6.12
C ILE A 43 -7.86 -1.44 -7.59
N VAL A 44 -6.71 -2.05 -7.88
CA VAL A 44 -6.33 -2.42 -9.26
C VAL A 44 -7.23 -3.53 -9.81
N ARG A 45 -7.53 -4.54 -8.98
CA ARG A 45 -8.52 -5.58 -9.31
C ARG A 45 -9.87 -4.95 -9.61
N ASN A 46 -10.34 -4.00 -8.79
CA ASN A 46 -11.61 -3.33 -8.98
C ASN A 46 -11.69 -2.57 -10.32
N ILE A 47 -10.61 -1.87 -10.70
CA ILE A 47 -10.51 -1.18 -12.00
C ILE A 47 -10.59 -2.18 -13.16
N ARG A 48 -9.82 -3.26 -13.09
CA ARG A 48 -9.82 -4.34 -14.09
C ARG A 48 -11.21 -4.98 -14.22
N ASP A 49 -11.81 -5.33 -13.09
CA ASP A 49 -13.10 -6.00 -13.06
C ASP A 49 -14.22 -5.08 -13.58
N THR A 50 -14.10 -3.77 -13.31
CA THR A 50 -14.96 -2.76 -13.92
C THR A 50 -14.82 -2.72 -15.45
N ASN A 51 -13.60 -2.87 -15.99
CA ASN A 51 -13.39 -2.97 -17.43
C ASN A 51 -14.05 -4.25 -18.01
N PHE A 52 -13.89 -5.40 -17.35
CA PHE A 52 -14.58 -6.64 -17.75
C PHE A 52 -16.10 -6.49 -17.76
N LEU A 53 -16.67 -5.83 -16.76
CA LEU A 53 -18.12 -5.56 -16.72
C LEU A 53 -18.57 -4.70 -17.90
N LYS A 54 -17.78 -3.70 -18.31
CA LYS A 54 -18.08 -2.87 -19.48
C LYS A 54 -18.01 -3.68 -20.78
N ILE A 55 -16.98 -4.53 -20.94
CA ILE A 55 -16.82 -5.43 -22.09
C ILE A 55 -18.02 -6.39 -22.18
N ARG A 56 -18.42 -7.02 -21.07
CA ARG A 56 -19.59 -7.93 -21.01
C ARG A 56 -20.90 -7.23 -21.35
N LYS A 57 -21.02 -5.93 -21.08
CA LYS A 57 -22.17 -5.10 -21.47
C LYS A 57 -22.16 -4.67 -22.94
N GLY A 58 -21.15 -5.08 -23.71
CA GLY A 58 -21.02 -4.71 -25.12
C GLY A 58 -20.54 -3.28 -25.35
N ILE A 59 -19.97 -2.63 -24.34
CA ILE A 59 -19.32 -1.32 -24.53
C ILE A 59 -18.01 -1.56 -25.29
N GLY A 60 -17.98 -1.16 -26.56
CA GLY A 60 -16.80 -1.33 -27.42
C GLY A 60 -15.64 -0.39 -27.07
N GLY A 61 -14.43 -0.75 -27.53
CA GLY A 61 -13.23 0.09 -27.41
C GLY A 61 -12.59 0.13 -26.01
N ILE A 62 -12.89 -0.85 -25.15
CA ILE A 62 -12.33 -0.95 -23.80
C ILE A 62 -11.53 -2.24 -23.69
N ASP A 63 -10.25 -2.11 -23.41
CA ASP A 63 -9.39 -3.23 -23.06
C ASP A 63 -9.52 -3.58 -21.57
N TRP A 64 -9.24 -4.83 -21.22
CA TRP A 64 -9.32 -5.32 -19.84
C TRP A 64 -8.37 -4.57 -18.89
N ASN A 65 -7.24 -4.08 -19.40
CA ASN A 65 -6.21 -3.33 -18.69
C ASN A 65 -6.35 -1.80 -18.83
N ALA A 66 -7.45 -1.29 -19.37
CA ALA A 66 -7.67 0.15 -19.53
C ALA A 66 -7.51 0.89 -18.19
N GLY A 67 -6.70 1.96 -18.18
CA GLY A 67 -6.41 2.75 -16.97
C GLY A 67 -5.38 2.13 -16.02
N LEU A 68 -4.73 1.03 -16.41
CA LEU A 68 -3.69 0.34 -15.62
C LEU A 68 -2.31 0.33 -16.30
N THR A 69 -2.13 1.07 -17.39
CA THR A 69 -0.88 1.09 -18.18
C THR A 69 0.09 2.21 -17.80
N ASP A 70 -0.38 3.22 -17.08
CA ASP A 70 0.37 4.48 -16.91
C ASP A 70 1.28 4.49 -15.67
N CYS A 71 1.28 3.41 -14.90
CA CYS A 71 2.00 3.30 -13.62
C CYS A 71 3.23 2.39 -13.65
N ALA A 72 3.85 2.19 -14.82
CA ALA A 72 5.09 1.41 -14.94
C ALA A 72 6.27 2.04 -14.18
N GLY A 73 6.37 3.38 -14.13
CA GLY A 73 7.36 4.11 -13.33
C GLY A 73 6.99 4.27 -11.85
N GLY A 74 5.74 3.98 -11.52
CA GLY A 74 5.17 4.05 -10.19
C GLY A 74 4.31 5.29 -9.93
N CYS A 75 3.17 5.09 -9.28
CA CYS A 75 2.18 6.10 -8.94
C CYS A 75 1.92 6.15 -7.43
N TYR A 76 1.62 7.33 -6.87
CA TYR A 76 1.32 7.51 -5.44
C TYR A 76 -0.08 8.05 -5.16
N ASN A 77 -0.64 8.80 -6.10
CA ASN A 77 -1.84 9.61 -5.91
C ASN A 77 -3.13 8.78 -6.03
N PHE A 78 -3.39 7.88 -5.08
CA PHE A 78 -4.63 7.07 -5.07
C PHE A 78 -5.00 6.56 -3.66
N ASP A 79 -6.30 6.48 -3.37
CA ASP A 79 -6.86 5.91 -2.15
C ASP A 79 -7.99 4.92 -2.46
N TYR A 80 -8.64 4.38 -1.42
CA TYR A 80 -9.71 3.38 -1.57
C TYR A 80 -10.89 3.80 -2.47
N ARG A 81 -11.05 5.10 -2.76
CA ARG A 81 -12.12 5.64 -3.61
C ARG A 81 -11.73 5.73 -5.08
N SER A 82 -10.45 5.51 -5.37
CA SER A 82 -9.89 5.72 -6.70
C SER A 82 -10.44 4.70 -7.70
N GLN A 83 -10.97 5.23 -8.80
CA GLN A 83 -11.42 4.45 -9.96
C GLN A 83 -10.43 4.51 -11.14
N THR A 84 -9.39 5.31 -10.99
CA THR A 84 -8.27 5.46 -11.93
C THR A 84 -6.99 5.59 -11.12
N ILE A 85 -5.86 5.22 -11.71
CA ILE A 85 -4.55 5.39 -11.08
C ILE A 85 -3.62 6.02 -12.12
N PRO A 86 -3.02 7.20 -11.85
CA PRO A 86 -3.25 8.06 -10.69
C PRO A 86 -4.67 8.68 -10.65
N ASP A 87 -5.14 9.04 -9.46
CA ASP A 87 -6.43 9.68 -9.21
C ASP A 87 -6.27 11.20 -9.03
N ASN A 88 -6.49 11.92 -10.13
CA ASN A 88 -6.42 13.38 -10.16
C ASN A 88 -7.66 14.07 -9.57
N LEU A 89 -8.73 13.33 -9.22
CA LEU A 89 -9.93 13.92 -8.62
C LEU A 89 -9.80 13.97 -7.10
N ASN A 90 -9.45 12.85 -6.46
CA ASN A 90 -9.38 12.75 -5.00
C ASN A 90 -7.98 13.00 -4.45
N CYS A 91 -6.95 12.67 -5.22
CA CYS A 91 -5.57 12.53 -4.76
C CYS A 91 -4.55 13.40 -5.51
N ASN A 92 -4.99 14.39 -6.29
CA ASN A 92 -4.11 15.25 -7.09
C ASN A 92 -2.95 15.85 -6.27
N GLY A 93 -1.71 15.45 -6.58
CA GLY A 93 -0.50 15.89 -5.89
C GLY A 93 -0.34 15.41 -4.45
N LYS A 94 -1.25 14.56 -3.95
CA LYS A 94 -1.25 14.02 -2.58
C LYS A 94 -0.53 12.67 -2.53
N ASN A 95 0.63 12.63 -1.89
CA ASN A 95 1.49 11.43 -1.86
C ASN A 95 1.43 10.67 -0.53
N TYR A 96 0.77 11.23 0.48
CA TYR A 96 0.66 10.62 1.81
C TYR A 96 -0.72 9.99 2.01
N LEU A 97 -0.80 9.01 2.90
CA LEU A 97 -2.04 8.42 3.35
C LEU A 97 -2.26 8.74 4.83
N LYS A 98 -3.40 9.34 5.15
CA LYS A 98 -3.76 9.70 6.52
C LYS A 98 -5.10 9.05 6.89
N PHE A 99 -5.18 8.52 8.10
CA PHE A 99 -6.41 7.90 8.59
C PHE A 99 -7.45 8.96 9.00
N GLU A 100 -8.57 9.01 8.28
CA GLU A 100 -9.65 9.99 8.49
C GLU A 100 -11.03 9.38 8.19
N ASN A 101 -11.93 9.40 9.16
CA ASN A 101 -13.28 8.79 9.09
C ASN A 101 -13.20 7.32 8.65
N ASP A 102 -12.51 6.50 9.43
CA ASP A 102 -12.37 5.04 9.28
C ASP A 102 -11.54 4.53 8.09
N PHE A 103 -11.07 5.42 7.21
CA PHE A 103 -10.29 5.05 6.04
C PHE A 103 -9.01 5.87 5.88
N TYR A 104 -8.00 5.28 5.26
CA TYR A 104 -6.83 6.00 4.80
C TYR A 104 -7.15 6.76 3.51
N LYS A 105 -6.91 8.07 3.54
CA LYS A 105 -7.17 8.98 2.42
C LYS A 105 -5.91 9.71 2.01
N CYS A 106 -5.85 10.06 0.74
CA CYS A 106 -4.77 10.87 0.21
C CYS A 106 -4.67 12.23 0.94
N SER A 107 -3.46 12.57 1.37
CA SER A 107 -3.11 13.82 2.05
C SER A 107 -1.92 14.50 1.35
N LEU A 108 -1.93 15.84 1.35
CA LEU A 108 -0.78 16.65 0.90
C LEU A 108 0.35 16.65 1.93
N ALA A 109 -0.01 16.62 3.21
CA ALA A 109 0.93 16.72 4.31
C ALA A 109 1.17 15.34 4.95
N PRO A 110 2.43 15.05 5.34
CA PRO A 110 2.73 13.91 6.18
C PRO A 110 2.04 13.99 7.55
N ASP A 111 1.81 12.84 8.18
CA ASP A 111 1.44 12.72 9.59
C ASP A 111 2.63 12.21 10.42
N SER A 112 2.44 11.73 11.64
CA SER A 112 3.54 11.21 12.46
C SER A 112 4.16 9.91 11.91
N GLN A 113 3.47 9.19 11.02
CA GLN A 113 3.93 7.92 10.46
C GLN A 113 4.49 8.08 9.04
N ASN A 114 4.24 9.21 8.37
CA ASN A 114 4.69 9.46 6.99
C ASN A 114 4.30 8.34 6.03
N LEU A 115 3.10 7.78 6.18
CA LEU A 115 2.62 6.68 5.34
C LEU A 115 2.51 7.13 3.88
N GLN A 116 3.17 6.40 2.99
CA GLN A 116 3.10 6.59 1.54
C GLN A 116 2.87 5.25 0.87
N ARG A 117 2.04 5.22 -0.16
CA ARG A 117 1.79 4.03 -0.97
C ARG A 117 2.19 4.31 -2.41
N LYS A 118 3.05 3.46 -2.95
CA LYS A 118 3.48 3.46 -4.34
C LYS A 118 2.95 2.22 -5.03
N ILE A 119 2.32 2.37 -6.18
CA ILE A 119 1.96 1.24 -7.03
C ILE A 119 2.75 1.25 -8.32
N ILE A 120 3.29 0.09 -8.70
CA ILE A 120 4.00 -0.15 -9.95
C ILE A 120 3.22 -1.21 -10.71
N ILE A 121 2.79 -0.88 -11.93
CA ILE A 121 2.05 -1.80 -12.80
C ILE A 121 2.85 -2.00 -14.07
N GLN A 122 3.30 -3.23 -14.32
CA GLN A 122 4.10 -3.57 -15.48
C GLN A 122 3.34 -4.56 -16.34
N LEU A 123 3.21 -4.25 -17.63
CA LEU A 123 2.70 -5.18 -18.62
C LEU A 123 3.87 -6.08 -19.05
N GLU A 124 3.82 -7.35 -18.70
CA GLU A 124 4.81 -8.36 -19.07
C GLU A 124 4.17 -9.35 -20.05
N SER A 125 4.89 -9.75 -21.10
CA SER A 125 4.43 -10.81 -22.01
C SER A 125 4.83 -12.17 -21.46
N GLU A 126 3.88 -13.11 -21.36
CA GLU A 126 4.16 -14.51 -21.07
C GLU A 126 4.79 -15.18 -22.30
N PRO A 127 6.07 -15.62 -22.23
CA PRO A 127 6.83 -16.06 -23.41
C PRO A 127 6.21 -17.25 -24.14
N TYR A 128 5.42 -18.06 -23.44
CA TYR A 128 4.87 -19.30 -23.97
C TYR A 128 3.47 -19.16 -24.57
N TYR A 129 2.70 -18.15 -24.15
CA TYR A 129 1.27 -18.06 -24.48
C TYR A 129 0.88 -16.83 -25.30
N GLU A 130 1.82 -15.94 -25.64
CA GLU A 130 1.54 -14.64 -26.29
C GLU A 130 0.47 -13.79 -25.55
N VAL A 131 0.35 -14.01 -24.24
CA VAL A 131 -0.58 -13.28 -23.37
C VAL A 131 0.18 -12.20 -22.62
N TYR A 132 -0.44 -11.03 -22.47
CA TYR A 132 0.06 -10.01 -21.56
C TYR A 132 -0.53 -10.18 -20.15
N ILE A 133 0.34 -10.13 -19.14
CA ILE A 133 -0.02 -10.12 -17.72
C ILE A 133 0.30 -8.76 -17.11
N LEU A 134 -0.52 -8.30 -16.17
CA LEU A 134 -0.20 -7.13 -15.35
C LEU A 134 0.47 -7.61 -14.06
N LYS A 135 1.76 -7.33 -13.93
CA LYS A 135 2.48 -7.50 -12.67
C LYS A 135 2.32 -6.24 -11.83
N VAL A 136 1.52 -6.36 -10.78
CA VAL A 136 1.16 -5.28 -9.87
C VAL A 136 2.01 -5.42 -8.61
N ARG A 137 2.78 -4.38 -8.29
CA ARG A 137 3.54 -4.29 -7.03
C ARG A 137 3.09 -3.05 -6.27
N VAL A 138 2.64 -3.25 -5.04
CA VAL A 138 2.26 -2.17 -4.13
C VAL A 138 3.25 -2.11 -3.00
N LEU A 139 3.96 -0.99 -2.90
CA LEU A 139 4.90 -0.71 -1.84
C LEU A 139 4.26 0.29 -0.88
N VAL A 140 4.27 -0.02 0.41
CA VAL A 140 3.87 0.94 1.45
C VAL A 140 5.08 1.21 2.32
N SER A 141 5.45 2.48 2.43
CA SER A 141 6.55 2.97 3.26
C SER A 141 6.04 3.87 4.36
N TRP A 142 6.71 3.82 5.51
CA TRP A 142 6.44 4.68 6.66
C TRP A 142 7.73 4.98 7.40
N GLU A 143 7.72 6.01 8.22
CA GLU A 143 8.84 6.37 9.09
C GLU A 143 8.51 6.09 10.55
N GLU A 144 9.46 5.49 11.26
CA GLU A 144 9.34 5.22 12.68
C GLU A 144 10.70 5.43 13.34
N ARG A 145 10.77 6.36 14.30
CA ARG A 145 12.00 6.69 15.04
C ARG A 145 13.20 7.03 14.14
N GLY A 146 12.94 7.78 13.06
CA GLY A 146 13.95 8.19 12.08
C GLY A 146 14.45 7.06 11.17
N ARG A 147 13.77 5.91 11.14
CA ARG A 147 14.04 4.82 10.22
C ARG A 147 12.87 4.64 9.26
N THR A 148 13.16 4.55 7.98
CA THR A 148 12.18 4.20 6.95
C THR A 148 11.99 2.70 6.91
N HIS A 149 10.74 2.26 7.01
CA HIS A 149 10.32 0.88 6.85
C HIS A 149 9.47 0.73 5.60
N GLN A 150 9.41 -0.48 5.05
CA GLN A 150 8.58 -0.76 3.89
C GLN A 150 8.06 -2.20 3.88
N VAL A 151 6.91 -2.38 3.23
CA VAL A 151 6.37 -3.69 2.84
C VAL A 151 5.96 -3.66 1.38
N ILE A 152 5.97 -4.83 0.75
CA ILE A 152 5.63 -4.99 -0.66
C ILE A 152 4.60 -6.13 -0.77
N ALA A 153 3.48 -5.84 -1.42
CA ALA A 153 2.55 -6.85 -1.92
C ALA A 153 2.71 -6.94 -3.45
N GLN A 154 2.64 -8.16 -3.99
CA GLN A 154 2.70 -8.39 -5.43
C GLN A 154 1.57 -9.30 -5.84
N GLU A 155 0.98 -9.00 -6.99
CA GLU A 155 0.04 -9.88 -7.67
C GLU A 155 0.20 -9.81 -9.20
N ASN A 156 -0.13 -10.91 -9.87
CA ASN A 156 -0.25 -10.95 -11.32
C ASN A 156 -1.73 -10.99 -11.69
N LEU A 157 -2.19 -10.04 -12.51
CA LEU A 157 -3.54 -10.02 -13.05
C LEU A 157 -3.54 -10.44 -14.52
N TYR A 158 -4.51 -11.28 -14.85
CA TYR A 158 -4.66 -11.88 -16.17
C TYR A 158 -5.87 -11.29 -16.92
N PRO A 159 -5.91 -11.42 -18.25
CA PRO A 159 -7.07 -11.05 -19.08
C PRO A 159 -8.26 -12.03 -18.96
N TRP A 160 -8.28 -12.89 -17.96
CA TRP A 160 -9.38 -13.81 -17.64
C TRP A 160 -9.62 -13.91 -16.13
N TRP A 161 -10.64 -14.69 -15.76
CA TRP A 161 -11.05 -15.00 -14.39
C TRP A 161 -10.42 -16.28 -13.89
#